data_AF-A0A821PP93-F1
#
_entry.id   AF-A0A821PP93-F1
#
_cell.length_a   1.000
_cell.length_b   1.000
_cell.length_c   1.000
_cell.angle_alpha   90.00
_cell.angle_beta   90.00
_cell.angle_gamma   90.00
#
_symmetry.space_group_name_H-M   'P 1'
#
loop_
_entity.id
_entity.type
_entity.pdbx_description
1 polymer ?
#
loop_
_entity_poly.entity_id
_entity_poly.type
_entity_poly.pdbx_seq_one_letter_code
_entity_poly.pdbx_strand_id
1 'polypeptide(L)'
;MNIEEENLETYFLIWLDNSTANIQKKQRTQTELQSSIHYLKIFCDEEQCENYIQSLTNDDRSIFIVNAQLGKNFIPRIHQLPQITSIYVICVDKNQVCAITVQLYTKYFNYENIQIKCLVSQYDELISKVEHDQERRIKAKIDEPLSISILDENLTNIINNNFQECSTTIDNDFTYSYSLVNCLVKMKSFYSEQKQLIKLCENIYKENSSELLILEEFRKKYSSLNSLSWLTRNSFIHRLINKAIRMKNFRILFLSRFYFQDIYQELQKHKCFKTIRVYRSYHLSKNQLNLFENSIGKIISINSFFLTNLSRRQSMSYFKDSILNDDHHSILFEIDADPRLNDIQPFANITSLSYSIGEQIVLFMSGSLFRIINIQHDNNSFVSIIQLKLCSQNEQDLNILKLSDQFDFISFGQLIIDRKKFDQAQIYYNYLIPQ
;
A
#
# COMPACT_ATOMS: atom_id res chain seq x y z
N MET A 1 1.75 7.20 -25.23
CA MET A 1 1.01 6.46 -24.19
C MET A 1 0.60 7.48 -23.15
N ASN A 2 -0.68 7.86 -23.11
CA ASN A 2 -1.21 8.86 -22.20
C ASN A 2 -1.01 8.36 -20.76
N ILE A 3 -0.21 9.11 -19.99
CA ILE A 3 -0.03 8.97 -18.54
C ILE A 3 -1.22 9.64 -17.81
N GLU A 4 -2.17 10.15 -18.57
CA GLU A 4 -3.35 10.81 -18.05
C GLU A 4 -4.23 9.73 -17.39
N GLU A 5 -4.28 9.77 -16.05
CA GLU A 5 -5.27 9.15 -15.17
C GLU A 5 -4.92 7.89 -14.36
N GLU A 6 -3.70 7.36 -14.37
CA GLU A 6 -3.36 6.31 -13.40
C GLU A 6 -3.17 6.89 -12.00
N ASN A 7 -4.14 6.66 -11.11
CA ASN A 7 -4.01 6.94 -9.69
C ASN A 7 -2.88 6.09 -9.11
N LEU A 8 -1.81 6.71 -8.62
CA LEU A 8 -0.66 6.03 -7.98
C LEU A 8 -0.58 6.27 -6.47
N GLU A 9 -1.66 6.82 -5.90
CA GLU A 9 -1.81 7.02 -4.47
C GLU A 9 -2.40 5.77 -3.78
N THR A 10 -2.01 5.59 -2.51
CA THR A 10 -2.63 4.54 -1.67
C THR A 10 -4.02 4.95 -1.23
N TYR A 11 -4.19 6.22 -0.82
CA TYR A 11 -5.48 6.81 -0.48
C TYR A 11 -5.84 7.90 -1.48
N PHE A 12 -7.11 8.03 -1.84
CA PHE A 12 -7.56 9.06 -2.74
C PHE A 12 -8.99 9.51 -2.47
N LEU A 13 -9.33 10.71 -2.95
CA LEU A 13 -10.62 11.35 -2.73
C LEU A 13 -11.55 11.14 -3.92
N ILE A 14 -12.81 10.88 -3.62
CA ILE A 14 -13.91 10.92 -4.57
C ILE A 14 -14.93 11.92 -4.02
N TRP A 15 -15.27 12.94 -4.80
CA TRP A 15 -16.25 13.96 -4.41
C TRP A 15 -17.45 13.93 -5.35
N LEU A 16 -18.62 13.57 -4.81
CA LEU A 16 -19.91 13.62 -5.52
C LEU A 16 -20.74 14.84 -5.07
N ASP A 17 -20.87 15.83 -5.95
CA ASP A 17 -21.63 17.04 -5.69
C ASP A 17 -22.11 17.69 -6.98
N ASN A 18 -23.43 17.81 -7.16
CA ASN A 18 -24.06 18.45 -8.31
C ASN A 18 -24.56 19.88 -8.01
N SER A 19 -24.31 20.39 -6.80
CA SER A 19 -24.82 21.71 -6.41
C SER A 19 -24.02 22.83 -7.08
N THR A 20 -24.73 23.83 -7.59
CA THR A 20 -24.16 25.05 -8.16
C THR A 20 -23.87 26.14 -7.13
N ALA A 21 -24.17 25.90 -5.85
CA ALA A 21 -23.93 26.86 -4.77
C ALA A 21 -22.45 26.89 -4.34
N ASN A 22 -21.97 28.05 -3.88
CA ASN A 22 -20.65 28.21 -3.24
C ASN A 22 -19.44 27.74 -4.07
N ILE A 23 -19.47 27.87 -5.41
CA ILE A 23 -18.43 27.37 -6.33
C ILE A 23 -17.01 27.75 -5.91
N GLN A 24 -16.77 29.02 -5.55
CA GLN A 24 -15.44 29.49 -5.13
C GLN A 24 -14.95 28.78 -3.86
N LYS A 25 -15.83 28.60 -2.87
CA LYS A 25 -15.49 27.88 -1.64
C LYS A 25 -15.24 26.40 -1.93
N LYS A 26 -16.05 25.77 -2.79
CA LYS A 26 -15.85 24.38 -3.22
C LYS A 26 -14.49 24.19 -3.89
N GLN A 27 -14.16 25.05 -4.85
CA GLN A 27 -12.87 24.99 -5.55
C GLN A 27 -11.71 25.16 -4.57
N ARG A 28 -11.80 26.13 -3.66
CA ARG A 28 -10.80 26.30 -2.60
C ARG A 28 -10.64 25.04 -1.74
N THR A 29 -11.75 24.45 -1.30
CA THR A 29 -11.74 23.23 -0.50
C THR A 29 -11.16 22.04 -1.26
N GLN A 30 -11.46 21.91 -2.55
CA GLN A 30 -10.89 20.87 -3.40
C GLN A 30 -9.36 21.02 -3.48
N THR A 31 -8.86 22.24 -3.68
CA THR A 31 -7.41 22.52 -3.70
C THR A 31 -6.73 22.23 -2.36
N GLU A 32 -7.34 22.64 -1.24
CA GLU A 32 -6.79 22.39 0.10
C GLU A 32 -6.76 20.88 0.40
N LEU A 33 -7.84 20.14 0.09
CA LEU A 33 -7.86 18.69 0.25
C LEU A 33 -6.85 17.97 -0.65
N GLN A 34 -6.66 18.44 -1.90
CA GLN A 34 -5.65 17.90 -2.81
C GLN A 34 -4.22 18.08 -2.29
N SER A 35 -3.96 19.11 -1.48
CA SER A 35 -2.65 19.31 -0.86
C SER A 35 -2.32 18.22 0.18
N SER A 36 -3.35 17.64 0.80
CA SER A 36 -3.25 16.60 1.83
C SER A 36 -3.41 15.19 1.25
N ILE A 37 -4.27 15.01 0.25
CA ILE A 37 -4.50 13.77 -0.49
C ILE A 37 -4.52 14.10 -1.99
N HIS A 38 -3.42 13.78 -2.69
CA HIS A 38 -3.19 14.26 -4.05
C HIS A 38 -4.30 13.93 -5.05
N TYR A 39 -4.73 12.67 -5.13
CA TYR A 39 -5.67 12.25 -6.16
C TYR A 39 -7.10 12.55 -5.70
N LEU A 40 -7.77 13.44 -6.43
CA LEU A 40 -9.17 13.81 -6.23
C LEU A 40 -9.93 13.65 -7.55
N LYS A 41 -10.96 12.80 -7.56
CA LYS A 41 -11.90 12.67 -8.69
C LYS A 41 -13.24 13.28 -8.31
N ILE A 42 -13.75 14.18 -9.15
CA ILE A 42 -14.99 14.91 -8.91
C ILE A 42 -16.07 14.39 -9.86
N PHE A 43 -17.27 14.17 -9.34
CA PHE A 43 -18.44 13.73 -10.08
C PHE A 43 -19.63 14.64 -9.80
N CYS A 44 -20.38 14.96 -10.86
CA CYS A 44 -21.68 15.64 -10.76
C CYS A 44 -22.85 14.69 -11.01
N ASP A 45 -22.56 13.47 -11.46
CA ASP A 45 -23.53 12.45 -11.84
C ASP A 45 -23.32 11.19 -10.98
N GLU A 46 -24.43 10.64 -10.47
CA GLU A 46 -24.39 9.48 -9.57
C GLU A 46 -23.97 8.21 -10.33
N GLU A 47 -24.45 8.00 -11.55
CA GLU A 47 -24.18 6.79 -12.32
C GLU A 47 -22.70 6.71 -12.73
N GLN A 48 -22.13 7.82 -13.22
CA GLN A 48 -20.70 7.91 -13.51
C GLN A 48 -19.83 7.69 -12.27
N CYS A 49 -20.24 8.24 -11.13
CA CYS A 49 -19.52 8.06 -9.87
C CYS A 49 -19.55 6.61 -9.40
N GLU A 50 -20.72 5.96 -9.48
CA GLU A 50 -20.89 4.56 -9.10
C GLU A 50 -20.10 3.62 -10.02
N ASN A 51 -20.17 3.82 -11.33
CA ASN A 51 -19.39 3.05 -12.31
C ASN A 51 -17.89 3.17 -12.05
N TYR A 52 -17.40 4.36 -11.71
CA TYR A 52 -16.01 4.56 -11.33
C TYR A 52 -15.65 3.79 -10.05
N ILE A 53 -16.45 3.91 -8.98
CA ILE A 53 -16.20 3.20 -7.71
C ILE A 53 -16.21 1.69 -7.91
N GLN A 54 -17.09 1.16 -8.76
CA GLN A 54 -17.17 -0.27 -9.06
C GLN A 54 -15.99 -0.77 -9.92
N SER A 55 -15.34 0.10 -10.69
CA SER A 55 -14.13 -0.24 -11.45
C SER A 55 -12.86 -0.33 -10.59
N LEU A 56 -12.91 0.14 -9.35
CA LEU A 56 -11.78 0.09 -8.42
C LEU A 56 -11.53 -1.34 -7.94
N THR A 57 -10.29 -1.60 -7.53
CA THR A 57 -9.91 -2.88 -6.93
C THR A 57 -10.25 -2.91 -5.43
N ASN A 58 -10.36 -4.10 -4.85
CA ASN A 58 -10.57 -4.26 -3.40
C ASN A 58 -9.38 -3.74 -2.56
N ASP A 59 -8.21 -3.52 -3.17
CA ASP A 59 -7.03 -2.94 -2.54
C ASP A 59 -6.99 -1.41 -2.66
N ASP A 60 -7.88 -0.80 -3.45
CA ASP A 60 -7.98 0.65 -3.49
C ASP A 60 -8.59 1.17 -2.18
N ARG A 61 -8.14 2.34 -1.75
CA ARG A 61 -8.62 2.99 -0.52
C ARG A 61 -9.11 4.39 -0.86
N SER A 62 -10.43 4.51 -1.01
CA SER A 62 -11.07 5.77 -1.36
C SER A 62 -11.70 6.43 -0.13
N ILE A 63 -11.65 7.74 -0.10
CA ILE A 63 -12.31 8.61 0.87
C ILE A 63 -13.40 9.35 0.11
N PHE A 64 -14.65 9.11 0.49
CA PHE A 64 -15.80 9.60 -0.22
C PHE A 64 -16.36 10.86 0.44
N ILE A 65 -16.57 11.91 -0.35
CA ILE A 65 -17.18 13.17 0.06
C ILE A 65 -18.46 13.34 -0.75
N VAL A 66 -19.58 13.58 -0.08
CA VAL A 66 -20.87 13.68 -0.77
C VAL A 66 -21.75 14.78 -0.21
N ASN A 67 -22.46 15.48 -1.09
CA ASN A 67 -23.54 16.37 -0.68
C ASN A 67 -24.67 15.58 -0.03
N ALA A 68 -25.20 16.06 1.10
CA ALA A 68 -26.23 15.39 1.88
C ALA A 68 -27.49 15.02 1.07
N GLN A 69 -27.88 15.84 0.08
CA GLN A 69 -29.03 15.57 -0.78
C GLN A 69 -28.82 14.31 -1.64
N LEU A 70 -27.64 14.16 -2.25
CA LEU A 70 -27.27 12.98 -3.03
C LEU A 70 -26.97 11.79 -2.13
N GLY A 71 -26.30 12.05 -1.00
CA GLY A 71 -25.86 11.03 -0.04
C GLY A 71 -27.00 10.16 0.49
N LYS A 72 -28.22 10.71 0.62
CA LYS A 72 -29.40 9.96 1.05
C LYS A 72 -29.66 8.69 0.23
N ASN A 73 -29.48 8.77 -1.09
CA ASN A 73 -29.74 7.65 -2.01
C ASN A 73 -28.45 6.98 -2.49
N PHE A 74 -27.32 7.70 -2.47
CA PHE A 74 -26.05 7.19 -2.95
C PHE A 74 -25.31 6.34 -1.91
N ILE A 75 -25.21 6.80 -0.66
CA ILE A 75 -24.50 6.09 0.42
C ILE A 75 -24.98 4.63 0.58
N PRO A 76 -26.29 4.31 0.55
CA PRO A 76 -26.78 2.95 0.68
C PRO A 76 -26.24 1.96 -0.37
N ARG A 77 -25.80 2.46 -1.53
CA ARG A 77 -25.25 1.63 -2.61
C ARG A 77 -23.75 1.34 -2.45
N ILE A 78 -23.02 2.22 -1.75
CA ILE A 78 -21.56 2.17 -1.72
C ILE A 78 -20.96 1.89 -0.33
N HIS A 79 -21.69 2.10 0.76
CA HIS A 79 -21.12 2.09 2.11
C HIS A 79 -20.62 0.74 2.62
N GLN A 80 -20.95 -0.35 1.92
CA GLN A 80 -20.46 -1.70 2.22
C GLN A 80 -19.27 -2.08 1.34
N LEU A 81 -18.94 -1.26 0.34
CA LEU A 81 -17.87 -1.58 -0.58
C LEU A 81 -16.51 -1.49 0.14
N PRO A 82 -15.65 -2.51 0.00
CA PRO A 82 -14.36 -2.58 0.70
C PRO A 82 -13.39 -1.48 0.26
N GLN A 83 -13.53 -0.97 -0.97
CA GLN A 83 -12.72 0.14 -1.46
C GLN A 83 -13.06 1.49 -0.82
N ILE A 84 -14.19 1.63 -0.12
CA ILE A 84 -14.55 2.85 0.60
C ILE A 84 -14.03 2.76 2.03
N THR A 85 -13.16 3.69 2.44
CA THR A 85 -12.58 3.71 3.79
C THR A 85 -13.31 4.64 4.73
N SER A 86 -13.87 5.73 4.21
CA SER A 86 -14.51 6.78 4.99
C SER A 86 -15.46 7.58 4.11
N ILE A 87 -16.59 7.97 4.67
CA ILE A 87 -17.61 8.79 4.02
C ILE A 87 -17.80 10.07 4.84
N TYR A 88 -17.70 11.22 4.17
CA TYR A 88 -17.93 12.55 4.72
C TYR A 88 -19.13 13.16 4.03
N VAL A 89 -20.12 13.61 4.80
CA VAL A 89 -21.35 14.17 4.26
C VAL A 89 -21.36 15.68 4.50
N ILE A 90 -21.49 16.48 3.44
CA ILE A 90 -21.56 17.94 3.52
C ILE A 90 -23.01 18.39 3.40
N CYS A 91 -23.48 19.18 4.37
CA CYS A 91 -24.80 19.80 4.35
C CYS A 91 -24.72 21.28 4.76
N VAL A 92 -24.71 22.17 3.77
CA VAL A 92 -24.51 23.61 4.00
C VAL A 92 -25.77 24.30 4.55
N ASP A 93 -26.96 23.70 4.37
CA ASP A 93 -28.23 24.24 4.88
C ASP A 93 -28.59 23.65 6.26
N LYS A 94 -28.52 24.47 7.31
CA LYS A 94 -28.80 24.08 8.71
C LYS A 94 -30.19 23.48 8.94
N ASN A 95 -31.20 23.87 8.17
CA ASN A 95 -32.55 23.32 8.32
C ASN A 95 -32.65 21.92 7.69
N GLN A 96 -32.00 21.72 6.54
CA GLN A 96 -31.85 20.38 5.93
C GLN A 96 -30.95 19.46 6.75
N VAL A 97 -29.92 20.00 7.42
CA VAL A 97 -29.04 19.23 8.32
C VAL A 97 -29.90 18.43 9.30
N CYS A 98 -30.85 19.04 10.02
CA CYS A 98 -31.65 18.32 11.03
C CYS A 98 -32.47 17.17 10.41
N ALA A 99 -33.11 17.39 9.26
CA ALA A 99 -33.93 16.37 8.61
C ALA A 99 -33.10 15.20 8.03
N ILE A 100 -31.96 15.50 7.40
CA ILE A 100 -31.08 14.48 6.83
C ILE A 100 -30.30 13.76 7.94
N THR A 101 -29.89 14.48 8.99
CA THR A 101 -29.30 13.91 10.21
C THR A 101 -30.25 12.87 10.77
N VAL A 102 -31.52 13.21 11.04
CA VAL A 102 -32.47 12.23 11.58
C VAL A 102 -32.64 11.03 10.63
N GLN A 103 -32.76 11.23 9.31
CA GLN A 103 -32.89 10.11 8.37
C GLN A 103 -31.65 9.21 8.29
N LEU A 104 -30.46 9.79 8.18
CA LEU A 104 -29.21 9.02 8.14
C LEU A 104 -28.90 8.40 9.50
N TYR A 105 -29.12 9.11 10.61
CA TYR A 105 -28.83 8.58 11.95
C TYR A 105 -29.76 7.44 12.33
N THR A 106 -31.05 7.56 12.04
CA THR A 106 -32.02 6.50 12.35
C THR A 106 -31.80 5.26 11.48
N LYS A 107 -31.36 5.43 10.22
CA LYS A 107 -31.24 4.33 9.25
C LYS A 107 -29.85 3.68 9.19
N TYR A 108 -28.81 4.45 9.47
CA TYR A 108 -27.42 4.06 9.19
C TYR A 108 -26.52 4.26 10.42
N PHE A 109 -26.48 5.43 11.08
CA PHE A 109 -25.53 5.61 12.20
C PHE A 109 -25.85 4.80 13.48
N ASN A 110 -27.06 4.23 13.61
CA ASN A 110 -27.40 3.32 14.72
C ASN A 110 -26.84 1.91 14.58
N TYR A 111 -26.19 1.58 13.46
CA TYR A 111 -25.41 0.35 13.33
C TYR A 111 -23.94 0.71 13.58
N GLU A 112 -23.31 0.02 14.54
CA GLU A 112 -21.93 0.27 15.00
C GLU A 112 -20.84 0.16 13.90
N ASN A 113 -21.21 -0.05 12.64
CA ASN A 113 -20.34 -0.55 11.57
C ASN A 113 -20.33 0.32 10.30
N ILE A 114 -20.63 1.62 10.39
CA ILE A 114 -20.74 2.45 9.18
C ILE A 114 -19.54 3.38 8.97
N GLN A 115 -18.99 3.33 7.76
CA GLN A 115 -17.89 4.14 7.23
C GLN A 115 -18.14 5.66 7.23
N ILE A 116 -19.33 6.14 7.63
CA ILE A 116 -19.64 7.57 7.67
C ILE A 116 -18.97 8.18 8.90
N LYS A 117 -17.89 8.93 8.66
CA LYS A 117 -17.09 9.55 9.72
C LYS A 117 -17.76 10.78 10.32
N CYS A 118 -18.41 11.60 9.49
CA CYS A 118 -19.11 12.76 10.00
C CYS A 118 -20.08 13.39 8.99
N LEU A 119 -21.05 14.12 9.55
CA LEU A 119 -21.81 15.16 8.88
C LEU A 119 -21.18 16.52 9.22
N VAL A 120 -20.87 17.32 8.20
CA VAL A 120 -20.28 18.66 8.37
C VAL A 120 -21.17 19.71 7.73
N SER A 121 -21.25 20.87 8.38
CA SER A 121 -22.04 22.01 7.90
C SER A 121 -21.21 23.08 7.20
N GLN A 122 -19.88 22.98 7.33
CA GLN A 122 -18.93 23.95 6.82
C GLN A 122 -17.76 23.24 6.12
N TYR A 123 -17.24 23.87 5.07
CA TYR A 123 -16.11 23.34 4.32
C TYR A 123 -14.81 23.33 5.13
N ASP A 124 -14.58 24.34 5.98
CA ASP A 124 -13.38 24.39 6.82
C ASP A 124 -13.36 23.22 7.82
N GLU A 125 -14.52 22.85 8.36
CA GLU A 125 -14.68 21.69 9.24
C GLU A 125 -14.39 20.37 8.50
N LEU A 126 -14.81 20.27 7.23
CA LEU A 126 -14.49 19.12 6.37
C LEU A 126 -12.98 18.95 6.23
N ILE A 127 -12.29 20.04 5.87
CA ILE A 127 -10.84 20.04 5.65
C ILE A 127 -10.13 19.56 6.91
N SER A 128 -10.40 20.20 8.05
CA SER A 128 -9.76 19.83 9.32
C SER A 128 -9.99 18.37 9.69
N LYS A 129 -11.19 17.82 9.47
CA LYS A 129 -11.49 16.41 9.77
C LYS A 129 -10.79 15.44 8.83
N VAL A 130 -10.81 15.70 7.51
CA VAL A 130 -10.16 14.85 6.52
C VAL A 130 -8.64 14.85 6.73
N GLU A 131 -8.04 16.01 7.02
CA GLU A 131 -6.61 16.16 7.29
C GLU A 131 -6.19 15.42 8.56
N HIS A 132 -6.92 15.61 9.65
CA HIS A 132 -6.66 14.91 10.91
C HIS A 132 -6.74 13.38 10.76
N ASP A 133 -7.76 12.90 10.04
CA ASP A 133 -7.89 11.47 9.76
C ASP A 133 -6.78 10.98 8.81
N GLN A 134 -6.32 11.81 7.87
CA GLN A 134 -5.22 11.48 6.98
C GLN A 134 -3.88 11.37 7.72
N GLU A 135 -3.57 12.29 8.64
CA GLU A 135 -2.39 12.20 9.51
C GLU A 135 -2.38 10.90 10.31
N ARG A 136 -3.54 10.50 10.84
CA ARG A 136 -3.71 9.23 11.53
C ARG A 136 -3.44 8.04 10.59
N ARG A 137 -3.98 8.03 9.36
CA ARG A 137 -3.72 6.97 8.37
C ARG A 137 -2.24 6.86 8.02
N ILE A 138 -1.56 7.99 7.83
CA ILE A 138 -0.12 8.04 7.50
C ILE A 138 0.74 7.48 8.65
N LYS A 139 0.36 7.76 9.90
CA LYS A 139 1.08 7.30 11.08
C LYS A 139 0.81 5.83 11.40
N ALA A 140 -0.45 5.42 11.40
CA ALA A 140 -0.86 4.08 11.80
C ALA A 140 -0.61 3.05 10.70
N LYS A 141 -0.82 3.43 9.42
CA LYS A 141 -0.71 2.55 8.22
C LYS A 141 -1.45 1.21 8.34
N ILE A 142 -2.48 1.16 9.18
CA ILE A 142 -3.26 -0.05 9.47
C ILE A 142 -4.19 -0.44 8.31
N ASP A 143 -4.63 0.53 7.51
CA ASP A 143 -5.54 0.34 6.37
C ASP A 143 -4.81 0.28 5.02
N GLU A 144 -3.48 0.35 5.01
CA GLU A 144 -2.74 0.15 3.77
C GLU A 144 -3.05 -1.24 3.21
N PRO A 145 -2.98 -1.48 1.89
CA PRO A 145 -3.19 -2.82 1.35
C PRO A 145 -1.93 -3.69 1.46
N LEU A 146 -2.12 -4.94 1.87
CA LEU A 146 -1.03 -5.85 2.20
C LEU A 146 -0.61 -6.63 0.96
N SER A 147 0.60 -6.35 0.45
CA SER A 147 1.14 -7.09 -0.69
C SER A 147 1.88 -8.33 -0.20
N ILE A 148 1.19 -9.47 -0.22
CA ILE A 148 1.73 -10.76 0.18
C ILE A 148 1.51 -11.78 -0.92
N SER A 149 2.47 -12.68 -1.07
CA SER A 149 2.31 -13.93 -1.79
C SER A 149 2.57 -15.11 -0.86
N ILE A 150 1.82 -16.20 -1.05
CA ILE A 150 1.89 -17.42 -0.23
C ILE A 150 2.49 -18.54 -1.09
N LEU A 151 3.44 -19.28 -0.54
CA LEU A 151 3.99 -20.46 -1.19
C LEU A 151 2.98 -21.60 -1.15
N ASP A 152 2.54 -22.06 -2.32
CA ASP A 152 1.61 -23.19 -2.44
C ASP A 152 2.37 -24.53 -2.62
N GLU A 153 2.04 -25.51 -1.77
CA GLU A 153 2.70 -26.81 -1.69
C GLU A 153 2.38 -27.75 -2.87
N ASN A 154 1.25 -27.53 -3.55
CA ASN A 154 0.87 -28.35 -4.71
C ASN A 154 1.91 -28.30 -5.85
N LEU A 155 2.68 -27.20 -5.93
CA LEU A 155 3.75 -27.02 -6.92
C LEU A 155 5.05 -27.72 -6.55
N THR A 156 5.37 -27.83 -5.27
CA THR A 156 6.57 -28.54 -4.79
C THR A 156 6.54 -30.02 -5.21
N ASN A 157 5.36 -30.62 -5.24
CA ASN A 157 5.16 -32.01 -5.69
C ASN A 157 5.17 -32.17 -7.23
N ILE A 158 4.74 -31.16 -7.99
CA ILE A 158 4.76 -31.20 -9.47
C ILE A 158 6.19 -31.04 -9.99
N ILE A 159 6.95 -30.10 -9.42
CA ILE A 159 8.33 -29.79 -9.84
C ILE A 159 9.29 -30.95 -9.51
N ASN A 160 9.07 -31.65 -8.40
CA ASN A 160 9.87 -32.84 -8.07
C ASN A 160 9.65 -34.02 -9.02
N ASN A 161 8.54 -34.04 -9.79
CA ASN A 161 8.16 -35.16 -10.64
C ASN A 161 8.34 -34.93 -12.15
N ASN A 162 8.36 -33.67 -12.65
CA ASN A 162 8.51 -33.37 -14.08
C ASN A 162 9.47 -32.18 -14.33
N PHE A 163 10.74 -32.49 -14.59
CA PHE A 163 11.83 -31.51 -14.80
C PHE A 163 11.82 -30.78 -16.16
N GLN A 164 10.90 -31.11 -17.08
CA GLN A 164 11.04 -30.73 -18.50
C GLN A 164 9.98 -29.76 -19.05
N GLU A 165 8.97 -29.36 -18.26
CA GLU A 165 7.97 -28.35 -18.67
C GLU A 165 8.11 -27.07 -17.84
N CYS A 166 9.30 -26.45 -17.87
CA CYS A 166 9.61 -25.22 -17.14
C CYS A 166 9.20 -23.95 -17.91
N SER A 167 7.99 -23.95 -18.48
CA SER A 167 7.33 -22.76 -19.02
C SER A 167 6.04 -22.42 -18.26
N THR A 168 5.58 -23.31 -17.38
CA THR A 168 4.39 -23.15 -16.51
C THR A 168 4.76 -22.73 -15.07
N THR A 169 6.05 -22.76 -14.71
CA THR A 169 6.56 -22.53 -13.34
C THR A 169 6.54 -21.07 -12.86
N ILE A 170 6.29 -20.11 -13.77
CA ILE A 170 6.22 -18.67 -13.48
C ILE A 170 4.76 -18.20 -13.27
N ASP A 171 3.77 -19.12 -13.38
CA ASP A 171 2.36 -18.79 -13.16
C ASP A 171 2.00 -18.64 -11.66
N ASN A 172 2.91 -19.00 -10.74
CA ASN A 172 2.71 -18.75 -9.31
C ASN A 172 3.12 -17.33 -8.92
N ASP A 173 2.18 -16.61 -8.30
CA ASP A 173 2.35 -15.25 -7.80
C ASP A 173 3.51 -15.10 -6.82
N PHE A 174 3.82 -16.16 -6.06
CA PHE A 174 4.94 -16.21 -5.14
C PHE A 174 6.29 -16.10 -5.84
N THR A 175 6.60 -17.06 -6.73
CA THR A 175 7.86 -17.11 -7.48
C THR A 175 8.04 -15.84 -8.30
N TYR A 176 6.97 -15.39 -8.96
CA TYR A 176 7.00 -14.16 -9.74
C TYR A 176 7.35 -12.94 -8.88
N SER A 177 6.64 -12.71 -7.77
CA SER A 177 6.85 -11.51 -6.95
C SER A 177 8.23 -11.53 -6.29
N TYR A 178 8.67 -12.71 -5.86
CA TYR A 178 10.00 -12.91 -5.33
C TYR A 178 11.09 -12.60 -6.38
N SER A 179 10.96 -13.12 -7.59
CA SER A 179 11.92 -12.87 -8.67
C SER A 179 11.94 -11.40 -9.09
N LEU A 180 10.76 -10.76 -9.16
CA LEU A 180 10.64 -9.35 -9.49
C LEU A 180 11.41 -8.46 -8.50
N VAL A 181 11.24 -8.68 -7.20
CA VAL A 181 11.94 -7.88 -6.18
C VAL A 181 13.45 -8.12 -6.23
N ASN A 182 13.89 -9.37 -6.34
CA ASN A 182 15.32 -9.69 -6.43
C ASN A 182 15.99 -9.09 -7.67
N CYS A 183 15.27 -9.10 -8.80
CA CYS A 183 15.62 -8.39 -10.01
C CYS A 183 15.90 -6.91 -9.72
N LEU A 184 14.96 -6.19 -9.11
CA LEU A 184 15.09 -4.75 -8.81
C LEU A 184 16.32 -4.43 -7.95
N VAL A 185 16.65 -5.32 -7.01
CA VAL A 185 17.80 -5.17 -6.11
C VAL A 185 19.14 -5.48 -6.79
N LYS A 186 19.20 -6.50 -7.65
CA LYS A 186 20.46 -7.02 -8.20
C LYS A 186 20.86 -6.41 -9.54
N MET A 187 19.90 -5.92 -10.33
CA MET A 187 20.20 -5.27 -11.61
C MET A 187 21.04 -4.01 -11.44
N LYS A 188 21.84 -3.65 -12.45
CA LYS A 188 22.55 -2.38 -12.43
C LYS A 188 21.57 -1.20 -12.54
N SER A 189 21.74 -0.18 -11.72
CA SER A 189 21.04 1.10 -11.87
C SER A 189 21.96 2.17 -12.47
N PHE A 190 21.36 3.14 -13.15
CA PHE A 190 22.01 4.29 -13.76
C PHE A 190 21.31 5.58 -13.31
N TYR A 191 22.09 6.64 -13.14
CA TYR A 191 21.59 7.96 -12.72
C TYR A 191 20.51 8.55 -13.64
N SER A 192 20.46 8.13 -14.92
CA SER A 192 19.43 8.54 -15.87
C SER A 192 18.02 8.11 -15.47
N GLU A 193 17.87 7.02 -14.71
CA GLU A 193 16.55 6.54 -14.25
C GLU A 193 15.93 7.44 -13.21
N GLN A 194 16.72 7.94 -12.25
CA GLN A 194 16.25 8.87 -11.24
C GLN A 194 15.64 10.12 -11.91
N LYS A 195 16.31 10.67 -12.92
CA LYS A 195 15.79 11.80 -13.70
C LYS A 195 14.48 11.48 -14.42
N GLN A 196 14.35 10.28 -14.98
CA GLN A 196 13.13 9.85 -15.65
C GLN A 196 11.98 9.61 -14.67
N LEU A 197 12.25 9.02 -13.50
CA LEU A 197 11.27 8.86 -12.44
C LEU A 197 10.75 10.21 -11.96
N ILE A 198 11.66 11.17 -11.73
CA ILE A 198 11.29 12.54 -11.36
C ILE A 198 10.40 13.17 -12.43
N LYS A 199 10.77 13.06 -13.71
CA LYS A 199 9.96 13.60 -14.82
C LYS A 199 8.57 12.97 -14.91
N LEU A 200 8.48 11.67 -14.64
CA LEU A 200 7.20 10.97 -14.56
C LEU A 200 6.36 11.51 -13.38
N CYS A 201 6.98 11.71 -12.21
CA CYS A 201 6.33 12.29 -11.04
C CYS A 201 5.89 13.75 -11.26
N GLU A 202 6.69 14.59 -11.95
CA GLU A 202 6.30 15.96 -12.30
C GLU A 202 4.99 16.00 -13.09
N ASN A 203 4.83 15.07 -14.03
CA ASN A 203 3.60 14.99 -14.83
C ASN A 203 2.40 14.50 -14.01
N ILE A 204 2.62 13.57 -13.08
CA ILE A 204 1.58 13.06 -12.17
C ILE A 204 1.12 14.16 -11.22
N TYR A 205 2.07 14.84 -10.57
CA TYR A 205 1.83 15.84 -9.55
C TYR A 205 1.68 17.27 -10.09
N LYS A 206 1.48 17.45 -11.41
CA LYS A 206 1.46 18.77 -12.08
C LYS A 206 0.49 19.79 -11.48
N GLU A 207 -0.59 19.31 -10.87
CA GLU A 207 -1.64 20.12 -10.23
C GLU A 207 -1.50 20.19 -8.69
N ASN A 208 -0.49 19.55 -8.10
CA ASN A 208 -0.25 19.53 -6.66
C ASN A 208 1.06 20.24 -6.29
N SER A 209 0.95 21.53 -5.95
CA SER A 209 2.10 22.36 -5.58
C SER A 209 2.87 21.81 -4.38
N SER A 210 2.18 21.23 -3.38
CA SER A 210 2.81 20.64 -2.20
C SER A 210 3.69 19.44 -2.56
N GLU A 211 3.20 18.53 -3.39
CA GLU A 211 4.00 17.37 -3.85
C GLU A 211 5.13 17.80 -4.80
N LEU A 212 4.92 18.82 -5.65
CA LEU A 212 5.99 19.37 -6.49
C LEU A 212 7.12 19.98 -5.65
N LEU A 213 6.83 20.63 -4.52
CA LEU A 213 7.86 21.12 -3.59
C LEU A 213 8.67 19.97 -2.98
N ILE A 214 8.00 18.89 -2.57
CA ILE A 214 8.66 17.68 -2.04
C ILE A 214 9.51 17.01 -3.13
N LEU A 215 9.02 16.96 -4.36
CA LEU A 215 9.72 16.41 -5.51
C LEU A 215 10.98 17.23 -5.86
N GLU A 216 10.89 18.56 -5.79
CA GLU A 216 12.05 19.44 -5.98
C GLU A 216 13.08 19.29 -4.85
N GLU A 217 12.63 19.10 -3.61
CA GLU A 217 13.52 18.77 -2.51
C GLU A 217 14.20 17.41 -2.73
N PHE A 218 13.46 16.39 -3.17
CA PHE A 218 14.00 15.09 -3.51
C PHE A 218 15.05 15.20 -4.61
N ARG A 219 14.77 15.94 -5.70
CA ARG A 219 15.73 16.19 -6.78
C ARG A 219 17.06 16.77 -6.29
N LYS A 220 17.00 17.71 -5.34
CA LYS A 220 18.18 18.46 -4.87
C LYS A 220 18.94 17.76 -3.74
N LYS A 221 18.23 17.04 -2.87
CA LYS A 221 18.79 16.55 -1.59
C LYS A 221 18.86 15.03 -1.49
N TYR A 222 18.24 14.28 -2.41
CA TYR A 222 18.32 12.81 -2.38
C TYR A 222 19.76 12.32 -2.53
N SER A 223 20.14 11.37 -1.68
CA SER A 223 21.35 10.56 -1.84
C SER A 223 21.09 9.15 -1.29
N SER A 224 21.91 8.18 -1.69
CA SER A 224 21.79 6.81 -1.19
C SER A 224 21.84 6.72 0.35
N LEU A 225 22.63 7.61 0.99
CA LEU A 225 22.79 7.71 2.44
C LEU A 225 21.53 8.17 3.19
N ASN A 226 20.60 8.88 2.52
CA ASN A 226 19.35 9.34 3.14
C ASN A 226 18.11 8.63 2.59
N SER A 227 18.29 7.54 1.84
CA SER A 227 17.21 6.75 1.25
C SER A 227 16.16 6.30 2.28
N LEU A 228 16.59 5.78 3.44
CA LEU A 228 15.70 5.35 4.54
C LEU A 228 14.85 6.49 5.12
N SER A 229 15.41 7.70 5.18
CA SER A 229 14.67 8.89 5.65
C SER A 229 13.55 9.24 4.66
N TRP A 230 13.84 9.20 3.36
CA TRP A 230 12.82 9.40 2.32
C TRP A 230 11.71 8.35 2.33
N LEU A 231 12.03 7.10 2.67
CA LEU A 231 11.05 6.00 2.72
C LEU A 231 10.06 6.19 3.88
N THR A 232 10.54 6.73 4.99
CA THR A 232 9.75 6.92 6.23
C THR A 232 9.09 8.29 6.30
N ARG A 233 9.51 9.26 5.48
CA ARG A 233 8.86 10.56 5.33
C ARG A 233 7.51 10.41 4.62
N ASN A 234 6.53 11.22 5.02
CA ASN A 234 5.33 11.42 4.22
C ASN A 234 5.69 12.12 2.89
N SER A 235 5.92 11.35 1.85
CA SER A 235 6.30 11.80 0.51
C SER A 235 5.77 10.84 -0.56
N PHE A 236 5.80 11.27 -1.82
CA PHE A 236 5.40 10.45 -2.95
C PHE A 236 6.11 9.10 -3.03
N ILE A 237 7.39 9.00 -2.64
CA ILE A 237 8.24 7.81 -2.89
C ILE A 237 7.64 6.53 -2.28
N HIS A 238 7.30 6.55 -0.99
CA HIS A 238 6.73 5.39 -0.31
C HIS A 238 5.42 4.93 -0.97
N ARG A 239 4.54 5.90 -1.28
CA ARG A 239 3.21 5.63 -1.83
C ARG A 239 3.30 5.10 -3.26
N LEU A 240 4.13 5.74 -4.08
CA LEU A 240 4.42 5.38 -5.47
C LEU A 240 4.98 3.96 -5.57
N ILE A 241 6.02 3.64 -4.78
CA ILE A 241 6.67 2.33 -4.85
C ILE A 241 5.72 1.23 -4.35
N ASN A 242 5.06 1.43 -3.19
CA ASN A 242 4.14 0.42 -2.66
C ASN A 242 2.98 0.16 -3.62
N LYS A 243 2.43 1.19 -4.28
CA LYS A 243 1.40 1.00 -5.30
C LYS A 243 1.94 0.31 -6.54
N ALA A 244 3.13 0.68 -7.01
CA ALA A 244 3.76 0.06 -8.18
C ALA A 244 4.02 -1.44 -7.97
N ILE A 245 4.40 -1.86 -6.76
CA ILE A 245 4.55 -3.28 -6.38
C ILE A 245 3.20 -3.98 -6.48
N ARG A 246 2.14 -3.45 -5.83
CA ARG A 246 0.80 -4.05 -5.84
C ARG A 246 0.23 -4.19 -7.26
N MET A 247 0.36 -3.14 -8.07
CA MET A 247 -0.15 -3.12 -9.44
C MET A 247 0.77 -3.81 -10.44
N LYS A 248 1.96 -4.27 -10.02
CA LYS A 248 3.00 -4.81 -10.90
C LYS A 248 3.27 -3.83 -12.07
N ASN A 249 3.44 -2.56 -11.73
CA ASN A 249 3.73 -1.49 -12.68
C ASN A 249 5.22 -1.54 -13.02
N PHE A 250 5.56 -2.30 -14.05
CA PHE A 250 6.94 -2.58 -14.44
C PHE A 250 7.74 -1.31 -14.75
N ARG A 251 7.11 -0.29 -15.34
CA ARG A 251 7.78 0.97 -15.68
C ARG A 251 8.25 1.71 -14.43
N ILE A 252 7.36 1.90 -13.45
CA ILE A 252 7.71 2.59 -12.20
C ILE A 252 8.72 1.75 -11.41
N LEU A 253 8.49 0.44 -11.30
CA LEU A 253 9.40 -0.47 -10.60
C LEU A 253 10.80 -0.41 -11.20
N PHE A 254 10.91 -0.54 -12.53
CA PHE A 254 12.18 -0.43 -13.24
C PHE A 254 12.87 0.91 -12.98
N LEU A 255 12.18 2.04 -13.15
CA LEU A 255 12.75 3.37 -12.90
C LEU A 255 13.13 3.61 -11.43
N SER A 256 12.49 2.92 -10.50
CA SER A 256 12.77 3.02 -9.06
C SER A 256 13.86 2.05 -8.56
N ARG A 257 14.46 1.23 -9.44
CA ARG A 257 15.43 0.19 -9.00
C ARG A 257 16.65 0.73 -8.26
N PHE A 258 17.11 1.94 -8.61
CA PHE A 258 18.18 2.63 -7.87
C PHE A 258 17.82 2.78 -6.39
N TYR A 259 16.55 3.06 -6.09
CA TYR A 259 16.06 3.23 -4.73
C TYR A 259 16.00 1.91 -3.97
N PHE A 260 15.59 0.81 -4.62
CA PHE A 260 15.66 -0.53 -4.02
C PHE A 260 17.10 -0.93 -3.65
N GLN A 261 18.06 -0.59 -4.51
CA GLN A 261 19.49 -0.83 -4.25
C GLN A 261 20.02 0.00 -3.09
N ASP A 262 19.69 1.29 -3.05
CA ASP A 262 20.12 2.19 -1.99
C ASP A 262 19.56 1.73 -0.63
N ILE A 263 18.27 1.37 -0.57
CA ILE A 263 17.65 0.83 0.65
C ILE A 263 18.32 -0.49 1.05
N TYR A 264 18.53 -1.41 0.11
CA TYR A 264 19.20 -2.68 0.38
C TYR A 264 20.59 -2.47 0.99
N GLN A 265 21.40 -1.57 0.41
CA GLN A 265 22.74 -1.26 0.91
C GLN A 265 22.70 -0.61 2.30
N GLU A 266 21.79 0.33 2.54
CA GLU A 266 21.65 0.97 3.85
C GLU A 266 21.18 -0.02 4.94
N LEU A 267 20.29 -0.95 4.60
CA LEU A 267 19.88 -2.02 5.52
C LEU A 267 21.03 -2.98 5.84
N GLN A 268 21.87 -3.32 4.86
CA GLN A 268 23.05 -4.16 5.08
C GLN A 268 24.06 -3.50 6.02
N LYS A 269 24.28 -2.18 5.90
CA LYS A 269 25.17 -1.42 6.79
C LYS A 269 24.67 -1.38 8.23
N HIS A 270 23.35 -1.32 8.42
CA HIS A 270 22.71 -1.16 9.73
C HIS A 270 22.03 -2.44 10.25
N LYS A 271 22.43 -3.60 9.73
CA LYS A 271 21.79 -4.89 10.03
C LYS A 271 21.67 -5.14 11.53
N CYS A 272 20.58 -5.78 11.92
CA CYS A 272 20.43 -6.27 13.29
C CYS A 272 21.47 -7.36 13.59
N PHE A 273 21.98 -7.41 14.82
CA PHE A 273 22.96 -8.43 15.26
C PHE A 273 22.40 -9.40 16.30
N LYS A 274 21.24 -9.08 16.89
CA LYS A 274 20.55 -9.90 17.89
C LYS A 274 19.17 -10.25 17.36
N THR A 275 18.68 -11.41 17.78
CA THR A 275 17.27 -11.78 17.56
C THR A 275 16.38 -10.73 18.19
N ILE A 276 15.37 -10.30 17.45
CA ILE A 276 14.39 -9.31 17.89
C ILE A 276 12.98 -9.83 17.66
N ARG A 277 12.05 -9.30 18.45
CA ARG A 277 10.62 -9.43 18.22
C ARG A 277 10.06 -8.07 17.86
N VAL A 278 9.32 -8.01 16.75
CA VAL A 278 8.73 -6.78 16.22
C VAL A 278 7.25 -6.97 15.96
N TYR A 279 6.55 -5.85 15.83
CA TYR A 279 5.10 -5.81 15.78
C TYR A 279 4.61 -4.89 14.66
N ARG A 280 3.58 -5.31 13.93
CA ARG A 280 2.89 -4.46 12.96
C ARG A 280 1.39 -4.64 13.05
N SER A 281 0.68 -3.52 13.15
CA SER A 281 -0.78 -3.47 13.19
C SER A 281 -1.36 -3.44 11.79
N TYR A 282 -2.48 -4.13 11.58
CA TYR A 282 -3.17 -4.16 10.30
C TYR A 282 -4.67 -4.37 10.47
N HIS A 283 -5.44 -3.91 9.48
CA HIS A 283 -6.82 -4.31 9.26
C HIS A 283 -6.88 -5.21 8.03
N LEU A 284 -7.31 -6.45 8.24
CA LEU A 284 -7.50 -7.43 7.16
C LEU A 284 -8.98 -7.63 6.91
N SER A 285 -9.36 -7.83 5.65
CA SER A 285 -10.68 -8.37 5.36
C SER A 285 -10.83 -9.79 5.93
N LYS A 286 -12.05 -10.23 6.20
CA LYS A 286 -12.35 -11.63 6.58
C LYS A 286 -11.73 -12.64 5.61
N ASN A 287 -11.79 -12.36 4.31
CA ASN A 287 -11.19 -13.23 3.29
C ASN A 287 -9.67 -13.32 3.45
N GLN A 288 -8.98 -12.20 3.69
CA GLN A 288 -7.55 -12.21 3.94
C GLN A 288 -7.21 -12.95 5.24
N LEU A 289 -7.97 -12.74 6.31
CA LEU A 289 -7.76 -13.47 7.57
C LEU A 289 -7.93 -14.98 7.37
N ASN A 290 -8.98 -15.42 6.68
CA ASN A 290 -9.21 -16.82 6.32
C ASN A 290 -8.06 -17.39 5.47
N LEU A 291 -7.46 -16.59 4.58
CA LEU A 291 -6.27 -17.00 3.81
C LEU A 291 -5.07 -17.28 4.74
N PHE A 292 -4.86 -16.46 5.78
CA PHE A 292 -3.82 -16.70 6.78
C PHE A 292 -4.11 -17.96 7.61
N GLU A 293 -5.35 -18.14 8.07
CA GLU A 293 -5.78 -19.32 8.84
C GLU A 293 -5.54 -20.63 8.07
N ASN A 294 -5.89 -20.64 6.78
CA ASN A 294 -5.66 -21.79 5.90
C ASN A 294 -4.18 -21.98 5.47
N SER A 295 -3.30 -21.05 5.87
CA SER A 295 -1.88 -21.05 5.48
C SER A 295 -0.94 -21.17 6.68
N ILE A 296 -1.44 -21.55 7.86
CA ILE A 296 -0.58 -21.88 9.01
C ILE A 296 0.41 -22.97 8.62
N GLY A 297 1.68 -22.78 8.99
CA GLY A 297 2.81 -23.63 8.61
C GLY A 297 3.49 -23.25 7.29
N LYS A 298 2.80 -22.52 6.40
CA LYS A 298 3.31 -22.13 5.07
C LYS A 298 4.23 -20.91 5.14
N ILE A 299 5.03 -20.75 4.09
CA ILE A 299 5.90 -19.59 3.88
C ILE A 299 5.14 -18.52 3.09
N ILE A 300 5.28 -17.27 3.52
CA ILE A 300 4.77 -16.08 2.85
C ILE A 300 5.93 -15.14 2.52
N SER A 301 5.79 -14.40 1.42
CA SER A 301 6.66 -13.28 1.06
C SER A 301 5.89 -11.98 1.24
N ILE A 302 6.48 -11.02 1.95
CA ILE A 302 5.96 -9.66 1.99
C ILE A 302 6.66 -8.87 0.89
N ASN A 303 5.90 -8.51 -0.13
CA ASN A 303 6.44 -8.01 -1.40
C ASN A 303 6.76 -6.52 -1.35
N SER A 304 6.29 -5.78 -0.35
CA SER A 304 6.59 -4.35 -0.14
C SER A 304 7.62 -4.13 0.98
N PHE A 305 8.13 -2.91 1.09
CA PHE A 305 8.95 -2.52 2.24
C PHE A 305 8.16 -2.64 3.53
N PHE A 306 8.65 -3.45 4.46
CA PHE A 306 7.86 -3.85 5.61
C PHE A 306 8.35 -3.17 6.89
N LEU A 307 7.78 -1.99 7.14
CA LEU A 307 7.97 -1.23 8.37
C LEU A 307 7.25 -1.90 9.54
N THR A 308 7.98 -2.10 10.64
CA THR A 308 7.50 -2.72 11.88
C THR A 308 7.99 -1.89 13.08
N ASN A 309 7.44 -2.16 14.26
CA ASN A 309 7.77 -1.44 15.49
C ASN A 309 8.27 -2.41 16.57
N LEU A 310 9.29 -2.03 17.34
CA LEU A 310 9.77 -2.82 18.49
C LEU A 310 8.80 -2.78 19.68
N SER A 311 7.96 -1.75 19.78
CA SER A 311 7.02 -1.55 20.88
C SER A 311 5.65 -2.15 20.58
N ARG A 312 5.36 -3.31 21.17
CA ARG A 312 4.02 -3.94 21.13
C ARG A 312 2.93 -2.97 21.57
N ARG A 313 3.20 -2.17 22.60
CA ARG A 313 2.25 -1.20 23.17
C ARG A 313 1.91 -0.10 22.16
N GLN A 314 2.91 0.41 21.45
CA GLN A 314 2.70 1.43 20.42
C GLN A 314 1.87 0.86 19.26
N SER A 315 2.23 -0.33 18.76
CA SER A 315 1.46 -1.01 17.71
C SER A 315 0.00 -1.22 18.12
N MET A 316 -0.24 -1.75 19.32
CA MET A 316 -1.61 -1.98 19.80
C MET A 316 -2.40 -0.68 19.99
N SER A 317 -1.73 0.44 20.28
CA SER A 317 -2.40 1.74 20.45
C SER A 317 -3.05 2.26 19.17
N TYR A 318 -2.61 1.79 17.99
CA TYR A 318 -3.18 2.19 16.70
C TYR A 318 -4.63 1.69 16.51
N PHE A 319 -5.08 0.68 17.27
CA PHE A 319 -6.47 0.19 17.19
C PHE A 319 -7.47 0.93 18.07
N LYS A 320 -7.01 1.80 18.99
CA LYS A 320 -7.90 2.39 20.03
C LYS A 320 -9.02 3.26 19.46
N ASP A 321 -8.80 3.83 18.28
CA ASP A 321 -9.73 4.75 17.62
C ASP A 321 -10.22 4.20 16.26
N SER A 322 -9.91 2.93 15.93
CA SER A 322 -10.33 2.35 14.65
C SER A 322 -11.76 1.81 14.75
N ILE A 323 -12.65 2.40 13.97
CA ILE A 323 -14.00 1.88 13.74
C ILE A 323 -13.89 0.95 12.54
N LEU A 324 -14.05 -0.35 12.77
CA LEU A 324 -14.11 -1.35 11.71
C LEU A 324 -15.53 -1.51 11.21
N ASN A 325 -15.67 -1.87 9.94
CA ASN A 325 -16.92 -2.48 9.48
C ASN A 325 -16.89 -3.98 9.81
N ASP A 326 -18.05 -4.64 9.70
CA ASP A 326 -18.16 -6.07 9.99
C ASP A 326 -17.22 -6.95 9.15
N ASP A 327 -16.72 -6.46 8.01
CA ASP A 327 -15.92 -7.23 7.07
C ASP A 327 -14.41 -7.15 7.29
N HIS A 328 -13.95 -6.30 8.22
CA HIS A 328 -12.55 -6.19 8.58
C HIS A 328 -12.29 -6.63 10.02
N HIS A 329 -11.10 -7.17 10.24
CA HIS A 329 -10.63 -7.64 11.54
C HIS A 329 -9.28 -7.00 11.86
N SER A 330 -9.10 -6.57 13.11
CA SER A 330 -7.81 -6.06 13.56
C SER A 330 -6.86 -7.22 13.78
N ILE A 331 -5.64 -7.10 13.26
CA ILE A 331 -4.59 -8.07 13.52
C ILE A 331 -3.28 -7.41 13.94
N LEU A 332 -2.57 -8.08 14.84
CA LEU A 332 -1.20 -7.75 15.18
C LEU A 332 -0.29 -8.84 14.64
N PHE A 333 0.55 -8.51 13.66
CA PHE A 333 1.70 -9.34 13.35
C PHE A 333 2.70 -9.28 14.50
N GLU A 334 3.04 -10.44 15.06
CA GLU A 334 4.14 -10.62 16.01
C GLU A 334 5.21 -11.44 15.31
N ILE A 335 6.40 -10.86 15.14
CA ILE A 335 7.41 -11.43 14.24
C ILE A 335 8.71 -11.66 14.98
N ASP A 336 9.13 -12.91 15.03
CA ASP A 336 10.45 -13.31 15.52
C ASP A 336 11.46 -13.30 14.37
N ALA A 337 12.43 -12.40 14.46
CA ALA A 337 13.46 -12.22 13.43
C ALA A 337 14.85 -12.50 13.99
N ASP A 338 15.49 -13.55 13.47
CA ASP A 338 16.86 -13.92 13.79
C ASP A 338 17.82 -13.46 12.67
N PRO A 339 18.68 -12.46 12.90
CA PRO A 339 19.59 -11.96 11.87
C PRO A 339 20.77 -12.91 11.58
N ARG A 340 20.91 -14.00 12.34
CA ARG A 340 21.98 -15.00 12.15
C ARG A 340 21.66 -16.01 11.05
N LEU A 341 20.45 -15.98 10.51
CA LEU A 341 20.06 -16.80 9.37
C LEU A 341 20.86 -16.39 8.13
N ASN A 342 21.34 -17.36 7.37
CA ASN A 342 22.00 -17.12 6.08
C ASN A 342 20.95 -16.85 4.99
N ASP A 343 21.34 -16.16 3.92
CA ASP A 343 20.52 -15.98 2.71
C ASP A 343 19.10 -15.44 3.00
N ILE A 344 19.04 -14.48 3.92
CA ILE A 344 17.84 -13.67 4.20
C ILE A 344 17.95 -12.32 3.49
N GLN A 345 16.79 -11.74 3.17
CA GLN A 345 16.74 -10.32 2.85
C GLN A 345 17.13 -9.49 4.09
N PRO A 346 17.88 -8.38 3.92
CA PRO A 346 18.37 -7.62 5.06
C PRO A 346 17.23 -6.92 5.79
N PHE A 347 17.39 -6.77 7.10
CA PHE A 347 16.53 -5.96 7.93
C PHE A 347 17.35 -5.25 9.01
N ALA A 348 16.91 -4.06 9.40
CA ALA A 348 17.64 -3.18 10.30
C ALA A 348 16.71 -2.40 11.22
N ASN A 349 17.20 -2.06 12.40
CA ASN A 349 16.60 -1.00 13.21
C ASN A 349 17.01 0.35 12.59
N ILE A 350 16.03 1.08 12.05
CA ILE A 350 16.25 2.34 11.35
C ILE A 350 15.76 3.55 12.16
N THR A 351 15.47 3.38 13.45
CA THR A 351 14.92 4.43 14.32
C THR A 351 15.71 5.74 14.27
N SER A 352 17.05 5.68 14.23
CA SER A 352 17.91 6.86 14.18
C SER A 352 18.07 7.46 12.77
N LEU A 353 17.59 6.76 11.74
CA LEU A 353 17.71 7.13 10.32
C LEU A 353 16.36 7.51 9.71
N SER A 354 15.27 7.16 10.40
CA SER A 354 13.91 7.45 9.96
C SER A 354 13.54 8.92 10.15
N TYR A 355 12.66 9.41 9.28
CA TYR A 355 12.03 10.72 9.44
C TYR A 355 11.03 10.75 10.62
N SER A 356 10.43 9.60 10.94
CA SER A 356 9.47 9.46 12.05
C SER A 356 10.15 9.65 13.41
N ILE A 357 9.73 10.66 14.15
CA ILE A 357 10.23 10.91 15.52
C ILE A 357 9.40 10.11 16.52
N GLY A 358 10.08 9.42 17.45
CA GLY A 358 9.43 8.73 18.57
C GLY A 358 8.86 7.34 18.26
N GLU A 359 9.18 6.77 17.10
CA GLU A 359 8.83 5.40 16.73
C GLU A 359 10.07 4.51 16.71
N GLN A 360 9.96 3.29 17.26
CA GLN A 360 11.07 2.34 17.29
C GLN A 360 11.01 1.43 16.06
N ILE A 361 11.42 1.96 14.92
CA ILE A 361 11.17 1.36 13.60
C ILE A 361 12.23 0.31 13.25
N VAL A 362 11.76 -0.88 12.88
CA VAL A 362 12.56 -1.91 12.19
C VAL A 362 11.99 -2.08 10.78
N LEU A 363 12.85 -2.00 9.78
CA LEU A 363 12.49 -2.17 8.38
C LEU A 363 13.03 -3.50 7.87
N PHE A 364 12.15 -4.31 7.29
CA PHE A 364 12.51 -5.47 6.48
C PHE A 364 12.49 -5.08 5.01
N MET A 365 13.52 -5.53 4.30
CA MET A 365 13.60 -5.37 2.86
C MET A 365 12.42 -6.06 2.16
N SER A 366 11.98 -5.46 1.06
CA SER A 366 11.02 -6.05 0.13
C SER A 366 11.41 -7.50 -0.20
N GLY A 367 10.44 -8.41 -0.25
CA GLY A 367 10.68 -9.84 -0.55
C GLY A 367 11.21 -10.66 0.63
N SER A 368 11.13 -10.13 1.85
CA SER A 368 11.44 -10.89 3.07
C SER A 368 10.45 -12.04 3.25
N LEU A 369 10.96 -13.20 3.65
CA LEU A 369 10.21 -14.45 3.79
C LEU A 369 9.88 -14.74 5.25
N PHE A 370 8.67 -15.18 5.52
CA PHE A 370 8.20 -15.53 6.86
C PHE A 370 7.39 -16.81 6.85
N ARG A 371 7.53 -17.65 7.86
CA ARG A 371 6.61 -18.77 8.10
C ARG A 371 5.50 -18.33 9.05
N ILE A 372 4.26 -18.67 8.72
CA ILE A 372 3.11 -18.49 9.62
C ILE A 372 3.17 -19.59 10.68
N ILE A 373 3.42 -19.23 11.92
CA ILE A 373 3.57 -20.20 13.02
C ILE A 373 2.21 -20.56 13.61
N ASN A 374 1.42 -19.54 13.93
CA ASN A 374 0.12 -19.71 14.57
C ASN A 374 -0.69 -18.42 14.46
N ILE A 375 -2.00 -18.53 14.66
CA ILE A 375 -2.92 -17.40 14.81
C ILE A 375 -3.66 -17.56 16.13
N GLN A 376 -3.56 -16.55 16.99
CA GLN A 376 -4.25 -16.51 18.27
C GLN A 376 -5.41 -15.53 18.19
N HIS A 377 -6.61 -16.02 18.50
CA HIS A 377 -7.79 -15.19 18.70
C HIS A 377 -7.96 -14.98 20.20
N ASP A 378 -7.92 -13.73 20.64
CA ASP A 378 -8.28 -13.40 22.01
C ASP A 378 -9.78 -13.12 22.04
N ASN A 379 -10.57 -14.01 22.65
CA ASN A 379 -12.02 -13.82 22.73
C ASN A 379 -12.42 -12.54 23.49
N ASN A 380 -11.52 -11.95 24.27
CA ASN A 380 -11.74 -10.70 24.99
C ASN A 380 -11.18 -9.47 24.25
N SER A 381 -10.47 -9.64 23.14
CA SER A 381 -9.90 -8.55 22.36
C SER A 381 -10.32 -8.65 20.89
N PHE A 382 -10.79 -7.55 20.31
CA PHE A 382 -11.13 -7.47 18.88
C PHE A 382 -9.91 -7.59 17.93
N VAL A 383 -8.76 -8.05 18.45
CA VAL A 383 -7.48 -8.15 17.76
C VAL A 383 -7.00 -9.61 17.77
N SER A 384 -6.78 -10.18 16.60
CA SER A 384 -6.07 -11.46 16.48
C SER A 384 -4.55 -11.25 16.36
N ILE A 385 -3.76 -12.17 16.89
CA ILE A 385 -2.29 -12.12 16.80
C ILE A 385 -1.84 -13.16 15.78
N ILE A 386 -1.19 -12.72 14.70
CA ILE A 386 -0.57 -13.60 13.72
C ILE A 386 0.91 -13.70 14.04
N GLN A 387 1.35 -14.87 14.45
CA GLN A 387 2.76 -15.13 14.79
C GLN A 387 3.53 -15.55 13.54
N LEU A 388 4.55 -14.78 13.20
CA LEU A 388 5.43 -15.02 12.07
C LEU A 388 6.86 -15.27 12.55
N LYS A 389 7.59 -16.10 11.81
CA LYS A 389 9.03 -16.30 12.02
C LYS A 389 9.78 -16.00 10.73
N LEU A 390 10.82 -15.19 10.80
CA LEU A 390 11.69 -14.92 9.65
C LEU A 390 12.33 -16.22 9.13
N CYS A 391 12.33 -16.40 7.81
CA CYS A 391 12.82 -17.59 7.13
C CYS A 391 13.99 -17.27 6.19
N SER A 392 14.88 -18.25 6.02
CA SER A 392 15.97 -18.24 5.04
C SER A 392 15.53 -18.83 3.71
N GLN A 393 16.16 -18.41 2.61
CA GLN A 393 15.97 -19.01 1.29
C GLN A 393 16.42 -20.48 1.21
N ASN A 394 17.21 -20.96 2.17
CA ASN A 394 17.73 -22.33 2.21
C ASN A 394 16.78 -23.34 2.84
N GLU A 395 15.58 -22.94 3.25
CA GLU A 395 14.60 -23.89 3.75
C GLU A 395 14.22 -24.90 2.65
N GLN A 396 13.98 -26.15 3.04
CA GLN A 396 13.75 -27.27 2.11
C GLN A 396 12.59 -26.98 1.14
N ASP A 397 11.59 -26.23 1.60
CA ASP A 397 10.39 -25.83 0.86
C ASP A 397 10.69 -24.84 -0.29
N LEU A 398 11.85 -24.17 -0.29
CA LEU A 398 12.20 -23.09 -1.21
C LEU A 398 13.18 -23.49 -2.33
N ASN A 399 13.44 -24.80 -2.50
CA ASN A 399 14.32 -25.28 -3.58
C ASN A 399 13.87 -24.84 -4.99
N ILE A 400 12.59 -24.53 -5.17
CA ILE A 400 12.01 -23.97 -6.42
C ILE A 400 12.69 -22.64 -6.80
N LEU A 401 13.10 -21.82 -5.82
CA LEU A 401 13.65 -20.49 -6.06
C LEU A 401 15.09 -20.52 -6.59
N LYS A 402 15.86 -21.60 -6.30
CA LYS A 402 17.26 -21.76 -6.72
C LYS A 402 17.43 -21.91 -8.24
N LEU A 403 16.36 -22.18 -8.97
CA LEU A 403 16.37 -22.28 -10.43
C LEU A 403 16.41 -20.91 -11.14
N SER A 404 16.29 -19.79 -10.41
CA SER A 404 16.08 -18.44 -10.95
C SER A 404 17.26 -17.47 -10.77
N ASP A 405 18.45 -17.95 -10.42
CA ASP A 405 19.56 -17.11 -9.92
C ASP A 405 20.15 -16.06 -10.90
N GLN A 406 19.68 -16.02 -12.14
CA GLN A 406 20.01 -14.92 -13.07
C GLN A 406 19.03 -13.77 -12.88
N PHE A 407 19.37 -12.82 -12.00
CA PHE A 407 18.59 -11.59 -11.77
C PHE A 407 19.20 -10.43 -12.56
N ASP A 408 19.03 -10.44 -13.88
CA ASP A 408 19.58 -9.43 -14.79
C ASP A 408 18.47 -8.73 -15.62
N PHE A 409 18.88 -7.86 -16.54
CA PHE A 409 17.95 -7.13 -17.41
C PHE A 409 17.12 -8.06 -18.30
N ILE A 410 17.68 -9.18 -18.76
CA ILE A 410 16.97 -10.12 -19.62
C ILE A 410 15.87 -10.80 -18.80
N SER A 411 16.21 -11.26 -17.60
CA SER A 411 15.26 -11.88 -16.68
C SER A 411 14.11 -10.95 -16.27
N PHE A 412 14.36 -9.65 -16.09
CA PHE A 412 13.25 -8.70 -15.88
C PHE A 412 12.29 -8.66 -17.05
N GLY A 413 12.81 -8.59 -18.27
CA GLY A 413 11.98 -8.57 -19.47
C GLY A 413 11.19 -9.86 -19.64
N GLN A 414 11.80 -10.99 -19.29
CA GLN A 414 11.13 -12.29 -19.26
C GLN A 414 9.95 -12.29 -18.28
N LEU A 415 10.13 -11.76 -17.06
CA LEU A 415 9.03 -11.61 -16.09
C LEU A 415 7.85 -10.77 -16.64
N ILE A 416 8.11 -9.80 -17.51
CA ILE A 416 7.05 -9.02 -18.19
C ILE A 416 6.31 -9.88 -19.22
N ILE A 417 7.05 -10.66 -20.01
CA ILE A 417 6.54 -11.60 -21.01
C ILE A 417 5.70 -12.69 -20.35
N ASP A 418 6.15 -13.25 -19.22
CA ASP A 418 5.47 -14.32 -18.50
C ASP A 418 4.09 -13.86 -17.97
N ARG A 419 3.93 -12.56 -17.70
CA ARG A 419 2.64 -11.93 -17.37
C ARG A 419 1.82 -11.52 -18.59
N LYS A 420 2.20 -11.95 -19.79
CA LYS A 420 1.55 -11.65 -21.07
C LYS A 420 1.42 -10.14 -21.34
N LYS A 421 2.27 -9.31 -20.73
CA LYS A 421 2.29 -7.85 -20.93
C LYS A 421 3.23 -7.47 -22.09
N PHE A 422 2.98 -8.02 -23.27
CA PHE A 422 3.89 -7.94 -24.42
C PHE A 422 4.22 -6.49 -24.84
N ASP A 423 3.24 -5.58 -24.81
CA ASP A 423 3.48 -4.16 -25.12
C ASP A 423 4.49 -3.51 -24.16
N GLN A 424 4.39 -3.85 -22.86
CA GLN A 424 5.31 -3.34 -21.85
C GLN A 424 6.70 -3.98 -22.00
N ALA A 425 6.77 -5.25 -22.36
CA ALA A 425 8.03 -5.94 -22.64
C ALA A 425 8.74 -5.31 -23.84
N GLN A 426 8.01 -4.98 -24.91
CA GLN A 426 8.58 -4.31 -26.07
C GLN A 426 9.14 -2.93 -25.71
N ILE A 427 8.40 -2.12 -24.95
CA ILE A 427 8.88 -0.82 -24.46
C ILE A 427 10.15 -1.00 -23.62
N TYR A 428 10.16 -2.02 -22.75
CA TYR A 428 11.29 -2.35 -21.91
C TYR A 428 12.54 -2.75 -22.72
N TYR A 429 12.42 -3.67 -23.66
CA TYR A 429 13.58 -4.08 -24.48
C TYR A 429 14.07 -2.95 -25.39
N ASN A 430 13.17 -2.12 -25.93
CA ASN A 430 13.56 -0.93 -26.69
C ASN A 430 14.37 0.07 -25.83
N TYR A 431 14.13 0.12 -24.52
CA TYR A 431 14.93 0.93 -23.60
C TYR A 431 16.35 0.40 -23.41
N LEU A 432 16.57 -0.91 -23.56
CA LEU A 432 17.88 -1.55 -23.39
C LEU A 432 18.77 -1.47 -24.64
N ILE A 433 18.18 -1.23 -25.81
CA ILE A 433 18.94 -1.05 -27.06
C ILE A 433 19.64 0.32 -26.99
N PRO A 434 20.98 0.38 -27.16
CA PRO A 434 21.71 1.65 -27.23
C PRO A 434 21.11 2.54 -28.33
N GLN A 435 20.80 3.80 -27.99
CA GLN A 435 20.38 4.81 -28.97
C GLN A 435 21.56 5.38 -29.74
#